data_AF-Q5JEC1-F1
#
_entry.id   AF-Q5JEC1-F1
#
_cell.length_a   1.000
_cell.length_b   1.000
_cell.length_c   1.000
_cell.angle_alpha   90.00
_cell.angle_beta   90.00
_cell.angle_gamma   90.00
#
_symmetry.space_group_name_H-M   'P 1'
#
loop_
_entity.id
_entity.type
_entity.pdbx_description
1 polymer ?
#
loop_
_entity_poly.entity_id
_entity_poly.type
_entity_poly.pdbx_seq_one_letter_code
_entity_poly.pdbx_strand_id
1 'polypeptide(L)'
;MEVIRLLKRKSQDKVEFVRDLVVFMASPDVDFSNEVLFKDAVDEIYSILREEVIENGNKELASAYEKAVLLRAAVFGEEMDPKKLLKGILEELR
;
A
#
# COMPACT_ATOMS: atom_id res chain seq x y z
N MET A 1 6.77 -1.24 -15.01
CA MET A 1 7.95 -0.38 -14.79
C MET A 1 7.77 1.04 -15.32
N GLU A 2 7.39 1.26 -16.59
CA GLU A 2 7.35 2.62 -17.18
C GLU A 2 6.23 3.51 -16.62
N VAL A 3 5.01 2.99 -16.44
CA VAL A 3 3.86 3.75 -15.91
C VAL A 3 4.10 4.25 -14.48
N ILE A 4 4.55 3.38 -13.58
CA ILE A 4 4.87 3.77 -12.19
C ILE A 4 5.98 4.84 -12.17
N ARG A 5 7.01 4.70 -13.02
CA ARG A 5 8.09 5.70 -13.14
C ARG A 5 7.59 7.03 -13.71
N LEU A 6 6.65 7.00 -14.65
CA LEU A 6 6.03 8.21 -15.22
C LEU A 6 5.17 8.92 -14.18
N LEU A 7 4.36 8.18 -13.42
CA LEU A 7 3.59 8.72 -12.30
C LEU A 7 4.50 9.33 -11.23
N LYS A 8 5.59 8.62 -10.84
CA LYS A 8 6.60 9.14 -9.90
C LYS A 8 7.28 10.42 -10.38
N ARG A 9 7.52 10.56 -11.69
CA ARG A 9 8.12 11.79 -12.26
C ARG A 9 7.15 12.95 -12.31
N LYS A 10 5.85 12.67 -12.39
CA LYS A 10 4.81 13.68 -12.53
C LYS A 10 4.47 14.33 -11.18
N SER A 11 4.52 13.57 -10.10
CA SER A 11 4.22 14.07 -8.77
C SER A 11 5.48 14.54 -8.05
N GLN A 12 5.43 15.74 -7.45
CA GLN A 12 6.51 16.28 -6.64
C GLN A 12 6.38 15.88 -5.16
N ASP A 13 5.23 15.33 -4.76
CA ASP A 13 4.87 14.96 -3.40
C ASP A 13 4.53 13.47 -3.31
N LYS A 14 5.05 12.76 -2.29
CA LYS A 14 4.86 11.31 -2.17
C LYS A 14 3.38 10.91 -1.97
N VAL A 15 2.61 11.73 -1.26
CA VAL A 15 1.19 11.49 -0.99
C VAL A 15 0.37 11.73 -2.24
N GLU A 16 0.67 12.78 -3.01
CA GLU A 16 0.07 13.03 -4.31
C GLU A 16 0.35 11.87 -5.28
N PHE A 17 1.58 11.34 -5.30
CA PHE A 17 1.91 10.15 -6.08
C PHE A 17 1.07 8.93 -5.67
N VAL A 18 0.92 8.65 -4.37
CA VAL A 18 0.05 7.56 -3.87
C VAL A 18 -1.39 7.76 -4.34
N ARG A 19 -1.89 9.00 -4.29
CA ARG A 19 -3.24 9.33 -4.77
C ARG A 19 -3.40 9.01 -6.25
N ASP A 20 -2.47 9.48 -7.08
CA ASP A 20 -2.48 9.22 -8.52
C ASP A 20 -2.38 7.73 -8.84
N LEU A 21 -1.56 6.99 -8.09
CA LEU A 21 -1.40 5.55 -8.25
C LEU A 21 -2.67 4.79 -7.87
N VAL A 22 -3.32 5.16 -6.77
CA VAL A 22 -4.61 4.58 -6.36
C VAL A 22 -5.70 4.88 -7.39
N VAL A 23 -5.77 6.11 -7.91
CA VAL A 23 -6.74 6.48 -8.96
C VAL A 23 -6.49 5.66 -10.22
N PHE A 24 -5.23 5.51 -10.62
CA PHE A 24 -4.86 4.67 -11.75
C PHE A 24 -5.32 3.23 -11.53
N MET A 25 -4.97 2.61 -10.40
CA MET A 25 -5.34 1.23 -10.08
C MET A 25 -6.86 1.04 -9.96
N ALA A 26 -7.60 2.01 -9.45
CA ALA A 26 -9.06 1.92 -9.35
C ALA A 26 -9.76 2.09 -10.71
N SER A 27 -9.04 2.42 -11.78
CA SER A 27 -9.61 2.59 -13.11
C SER A 27 -10.09 1.23 -13.67
N PRO A 28 -11.31 1.17 -14.24
CA PRO A 28 -11.84 -0.04 -14.85
C PRO A 28 -11.02 -0.54 -16.06
N ASP A 29 -10.18 0.34 -16.63
CA ASP A 29 -9.32 0.04 -17.77
C ASP A 29 -7.97 -0.57 -17.37
N VAL A 30 -7.65 -0.65 -16.07
CA VAL A 30 -6.41 -1.28 -15.61
C VAL A 30 -6.57 -2.78 -15.55
N ASP A 31 -5.86 -3.44 -16.46
CA ASP A 31 -5.73 -4.89 -16.47
C ASP A 31 -4.70 -5.36 -15.43
N PHE A 32 -5.19 -6.01 -14.38
CA PHE A 32 -4.38 -6.62 -13.33
C PHE A 32 -3.85 -8.02 -13.68
N SER A 33 -4.00 -8.47 -14.93
CA SER A 33 -3.44 -9.75 -15.41
C SER A 33 -1.93 -9.87 -15.19
N ASN A 34 -1.22 -8.74 -15.07
CA ASN A 34 0.17 -8.71 -14.62
C ASN A 34 0.25 -8.61 -13.09
N GLU A 35 0.18 -9.77 -12.44
CA GLU A 35 0.24 -9.92 -10.97
C GLU A 35 1.48 -9.25 -10.34
N VAL A 36 2.62 -9.24 -11.04
CA VAL A 36 3.86 -8.60 -10.57
C VAL A 36 3.70 -7.09 -10.49
N LEU A 37 3.17 -6.46 -11.53
CA LEU A 37 2.96 -5.00 -11.54
C LEU A 37 1.93 -4.56 -10.49
N PHE A 38 0.91 -5.38 -10.25
CA PHE A 38 -0.07 -5.12 -9.21
C PHE A 38 0.56 -5.19 -7.81
N LYS A 39 1.32 -6.26 -7.53
CA LYS A 39 2.07 -6.43 -6.27
C LYS A 39 3.04 -5.27 -6.02
N ASP A 40 3.81 -4.87 -7.02
CA ASP A 40 4.75 -3.75 -6.93
C ASP A 40 4.03 -2.43 -6.59
N ALA A 41 2.88 -2.16 -7.23
CA ALA A 41 2.12 -0.94 -6.97
C ALA A 41 1.53 -0.93 -5.55
N VAL A 42 1.04 -2.07 -5.06
CA VAL A 42 0.54 -2.22 -3.69
C VAL A 42 1.66 -2.02 -2.66
N ASP A 43 2.84 -2.61 -2.90
CA ASP A 43 3.97 -2.48 -1.99
C ASP A 43 4.52 -1.04 -1.95
N GLU A 44 4.47 -0.33 -3.08
CA GLU A 44 4.82 1.09 -3.15
C GLU A 44 3.82 1.97 -2.36
N ILE A 45 2.51 1.74 -2.52
CA ILE A 45 1.47 2.44 -1.75
C ILE A 45 1.69 2.22 -0.25
N TYR A 46 1.89 0.97 0.15
CA TYR A 46 2.17 0.60 1.54
C TYR A 46 3.42 1.31 2.07
N SER A 47 4.53 1.26 1.32
CA SER A 47 5.82 1.80 1.75
C SER A 47 5.77 3.30 2.00
N ILE A 48 5.15 4.06 1.08
CA ILE A 48 5.01 5.51 1.23
C ILE A 48 4.09 5.86 2.40
N LEU A 49 2.94 5.19 2.53
CA LEU A 49 2.02 5.46 3.63
C LEU A 49 2.62 5.09 5.00
N ARG A 50 3.42 4.01 5.05
CA ARG A 50 4.18 3.64 6.25
C ARG A 50 5.17 4.74 6.63
N GLU A 51 5.97 5.23 5.67
CA GLU A 51 6.92 6.31 5.90
C GLU A 51 6.21 7.56 6.44
N GLU A 52 5.13 7.99 5.78
CA GLU A 52 4.40 9.20 6.18
C GLU A 52 3.77 9.08 7.59
N VAL A 53 3.22 7.91 7.94
CA VAL A 53 2.54 7.73 9.22
C VAL A 53 3.52 7.45 10.37
N ILE A 54 4.51 6.57 10.15
CA ILE A 54 5.41 6.09 11.19
C ILE A 54 6.62 7.00 11.36
N GLU A 55 7.22 7.46 10.26
CA GLU A 55 8.48 8.21 10.29
C GLU A 55 8.21 9.72 10.31
N ASN A 56 7.28 10.21 9.49
CA ASN A 56 6.92 11.63 9.44
C ASN A 56 5.82 12.03 10.45
N GLY A 57 5.17 11.05 11.09
CA GLY A 57 4.15 11.28 12.11
C GLY A 57 2.84 11.88 11.58
N ASN A 58 2.56 11.75 10.28
CA ASN A 58 1.35 12.28 9.66
C ASN A 58 0.11 11.44 9.99
N LYS A 59 -0.48 11.71 11.16
CA LYS A 59 -1.63 10.96 11.70
C LYS A 59 -2.88 11.03 10.83
N GLU A 60 -3.03 12.06 9.99
CA GLU A 60 -4.19 12.19 9.09
C GLU A 60 -4.22 11.06 8.05
N LEU A 61 -3.06 10.47 7.73
CA LEU A 61 -2.93 9.37 6.78
C LEU A 61 -3.05 7.98 7.43
N ALA A 62 -3.22 7.88 8.75
CA ALA A 62 -3.29 6.61 9.47
C ALA A 62 -4.37 5.66 8.90
N SER A 63 -5.56 6.18 8.61
CA SER A 63 -6.64 5.36 8.04
C SER A 63 -6.38 4.92 6.59
N ALA A 64 -5.55 5.64 5.84
CA ALA A 64 -5.11 5.20 4.52
C ALA A 64 -4.05 4.10 4.65
N TYR A 65 -3.10 4.28 5.58
CA TYR A 65 -2.08 3.28 5.89
C TYR A 65 -2.67 1.94 6.35
N GLU A 66 -3.63 1.95 7.27
CA GLU A 66 -4.31 0.73 7.73
C GLU A 66 -4.98 -0.04 6.57
N LYS A 67 -5.64 0.67 5.65
CA LYS A 67 -6.22 0.04 4.45
C LYS A 67 -5.15 -0.51 3.52
N ALA A 68 -4.01 0.16 3.40
CA ALA A 68 -2.88 -0.31 2.60
C ALA A 68 -2.23 -1.58 3.20
N VAL A 69 -2.15 -1.69 4.53
CA VAL A 69 -1.72 -2.92 5.22
C VAL A 69 -2.63 -4.10 4.84
N LEU A 70 -3.95 -3.91 4.93
CA LEU A 70 -4.92 -4.94 4.57
C LEU A 70 -4.86 -5.31 3.08
N LEU A 71 -4.71 -4.30 2.20
CA LEU A 71 -4.56 -4.52 0.77
C LEU A 71 -3.30 -5.34 0.47
N ARG A 72 -2.16 -5.00 1.08
CA ARG A 72 -0.90 -5.72 0.92
C ARG A 72 -1.03 -7.17 1.40
N ALA A 73 -1.59 -7.39 2.58
CA ALA A 73 -1.80 -8.74 3.10
C ALA A 73 -2.66 -9.59 2.15
N ALA A 74 -3.76 -9.02 1.63
CA ALA A 74 -4.65 -9.70 0.67
C ALA A 74 -3.94 -10.05 -0.65
N VAL A 75 -3.11 -9.14 -1.17
CA VAL A 75 -2.43 -9.30 -2.47
C VAL A 75 -1.22 -10.22 -2.40
N PHE A 76 -0.50 -10.23 -1.29
CA PHE A 76 0.67 -11.09 -1.10
C PHE A 76 0.32 -12.47 -0.50
N GLY A 77 -0.96 -12.72 -0.20
CA GLY A 77 -1.41 -13.99 0.35
C GLY A 77 -0.95 -14.21 1.79
N GLU A 78 -0.82 -13.12 2.56
CA GLU A 78 -0.49 -13.20 3.98
C GLU A 78 -1.66 -13.82 4.77
N GLU A 79 -1.35 -14.37 5.94
CA GLU A 79 -2.34 -15.03 6.79
C GLU A 79 -3.37 -14.03 7.33
N MET A 80 -4.64 -14.23 6.96
CA MET A 80 -5.76 -13.39 7.39
C MET A 80 -6.66 -14.08 8.43
N ASP A 81 -6.28 -15.28 8.92
CA ASP A 81 -6.97 -15.93 10.03
C ASP A 81 -6.92 -15.06 11.30
N PRO A 82 -8.08 -14.65 11.86
CA PRO A 82 -8.12 -13.75 13.01
C PRO A 82 -7.38 -14.28 14.24
N LYS A 83 -7.37 -15.61 14.46
CA LYS A 83 -6.71 -16.19 15.65
C LYS A 83 -5.19 -16.13 15.51
N LYS A 84 -4.65 -16.41 14.32
CA LYS A 84 -3.22 -16.29 14.05
C LYS A 84 -2.76 -14.83 14.10
N LEU A 85 -3.53 -13.89 13.56
CA LEU A 85 -3.24 -12.46 13.67
C LEU A 85 -3.18 -12.00 15.14
N LEU A 86 -4.18 -12.38 15.95
CA LEU A 86 -4.19 -12.08 17.40
C LEU A 86 -2.97 -12.68 18.11
N LYS A 87 -2.55 -13.90 17.74
CA LYS A 87 -1.35 -14.53 18.29
C LYS A 87 -0.08 -13.74 17.93
N GLY A 88 0.05 -13.29 16.69
CA GLY A 88 1.17 -12.46 16.25
C GLY A 88 1.24 -11.13 17.02
N ILE A 89 0.11 -10.44 17.17
CA ILE A 89 0.04 -9.20 17.99
C ILE A 89 0.52 -9.47 19.43
N LEU A 90 0.07 -10.56 20.04
CA LEU A 90 0.50 -10.94 21.40
C LEU A 90 2.00 -11.29 21.50
N GLU A 91 2.63 -11.70 20.41
CA GLU A 91 4.06 -11.98 20.36
C GLU A 91 4.89 -10.69 20.27
N GLU A 92 4.40 -9.66 19.56
CA GLU A 92 5.07 -8.36 19.42
C GLU A 92 4.94 -7.43 20.63
N LEU A 93 3.91 -7.61 21.45
CA LEU A 93 3.67 -6.80 22.67
C LEU A 93 4.43 -7.29 23.92
N ARG A 94 5.28 -8.32 23.78
CA ARG A 94 6.09 -8.88 24.89
C ARG A 94 7.47 -8.27 24.96
#